data_AF-A0A536RMS8-F1
#
_entry.id   AF-A0A536RMS8-F1
#
_cell.length_a   1.000
_cell.length_b   1.000
_cell.length_c   1.000
_cell.angle_alpha   90.00
_cell.angle_beta   90.00
_cell.angle_gamma   90.00
#
_symmetry.space_group_name_H-M   'P 1'
#
loop_
_entity.id
_entity.type
_entity.pdbx_description
1 polymer ?
#
loop_
_entity_poly.entity_id
_entity_poly.type
_entity_poly.pdbx_seq_one_letter_code
_entity_poly.pdbx_strand_id
1 'polypeptide(L)' 'MSWKALAGVGFALIVLLYGTVLVFLAFDRNSHSASDTIRPFIITMGPVWALAIVAARVILQRGRN' A
#
# COMPACT_ATOMS: atom_id res chain seq x y z
N MET A 1 -7.25 2.42 21.83
CA MET A 1 -6.79 2.89 20.51
C MET A 1 -6.71 4.40 20.56
N SER A 2 -5.51 4.97 20.46
CA SER A 2 -5.35 6.41 20.26
C SER A 2 -5.99 6.83 18.94
N TRP A 3 -6.98 7.73 18.97
CA TRP A 3 -7.64 8.29 17.79
C TRP A 3 -6.62 8.88 16.79
N LYS A 4 -5.52 9.44 17.31
CA LYS A 4 -4.41 9.98 16.50
C LYS A 4 -3.69 8.88 15.72
N ALA A 5 -3.46 7.71 16.34
CA ALA A 5 -2.83 6.57 15.67
C ALA A 5 -3.74 6.00 14.57
N LEU A 6 -5.05 5.90 14.84
CA LEU A 6 -6.03 5.46 13.86
C LEU A 6 -6.07 6.41 12.64
N ALA A 7 -6.18 7.72 12.89
CA ALA A 7 -6.19 8.72 11.84
C ALA A 7 -4.88 8.71 11.02
N GLY A 8 -3.73 8.61 11.69
CA GLY A 8 -2.42 8.54 11.03
C GLY A 8 -2.26 7.30 10.14
N VAL A 9 -2.65 6.12 10.63
CA VAL A 9 -2.63 4.88 9.84
C VAL A 9 -3.61 4.97 8.66
N GLY A 10 -4.82 5.49 8.88
CA GLY A 10 -5.81 5.69 7.82
C GLY A 10 -5.29 6.61 6.71
N PHE A 11 -4.70 7.74 7.09
CA PHE A 11 -4.10 8.67 6.14
C PHE A 11 -2.95 8.04 5.34
N ALA A 12 -2.05 7.31 6.01
CA ALA A 12 -0.95 6.61 5.36
C ALA A 12 -1.43 5.56 4.35
N LEU A 13 -2.50 4.81 4.66
CA LEU A 13 -3.11 3.85 3.75
C LEU A 13 -3.75 4.51 2.52
N ILE A 14 -4.37 5.68 2.68
CA ILE A 14 -4.89 6.46 1.55
C ILE A 14 -3.76 6.89 0.61
N VAL A 15 -2.65 7.40 1.17
CA VAL A 15 -1.47 7.76 0.37
C VAL A 15 -0.90 6.52 -0.34
N LEU A 16 -0.84 5.38 0.35
CA LEU A 16 -0.38 4.12 -0.26
C LEU A 16 -1.30 3.67 -1.41
N LEU A 17 -2.62 3.76 -1.25
CA LEU A 17 -3.57 3.47 -2.32
C LEU A 17 -3.37 4.38 -3.53
N TYR A 18 -3.23 5.68 -3.30
CA TYR A 18 -2.98 6.64 -4.36
C TYR A 18 -1.67 6.32 -5.10
N GLY A 19 -0.58 6.09 -4.37
CA GLY A 19 0.70 5.67 -4.94
C GLY A 19 0.60 4.35 -5.71
N THR A 20 -0.17 3.38 -5.20
CA THR A 20 -0.42 2.09 -5.86
C THR A 20 -1.04 2.31 -7.25
N VAL A 21 -2.03 3.19 -7.37
CA VAL A 21 -2.65 3.52 -8.66
C VAL A 21 -1.67 4.21 -9.61
N LEU A 22 -0.85 5.13 -9.11
CA LEU A 22 0.18 5.79 -9.92
C LEU A 22 1.23 4.81 -10.46
N VAL A 23 1.67 3.85 -9.63
CA VAL A 23 2.62 2.80 -10.04
C VAL A 23 1.98 1.87 -11.07
N PHE A 24 0.71 1.49 -10.87
CA PHE A 24 -0.03 0.70 -11.87
C PHE A 24 -0.08 1.43 -13.22
N LEU A 25 -0.47 2.71 -13.22
CA LEU A 25 -0.50 3.54 -14.42
C LEU A 25 0.88 3.65 -15.08
N ALA A 26 1.95 3.74 -14.29
CA ALA A 26 3.31 3.80 -14.82
C ALA A 26 3.71 2.51 -15.55
N PHE A 27 3.34 1.34 -15.04
CA PHE A 27 3.57 0.08 -15.74
C PHE A 27 2.64 -0.13 -16.94
N ASP A 28 1.40 0.34 -16.85
CA ASP A 28 0.42 0.16 -17.91
C ASP A 28 0.69 1.03 -19.15
N ARG A 29 1.30 2.21 -18.97
CA ARG A 29 1.56 3.21 -20.03
C ARG A 29 2.30 2.68 -21.27
N ASN A 30 3.10 1.63 -21.15
CA ASN A 30 3.86 1.05 -22.28
C ASN A 30 3.66 -0.46 -22.38
N SER A 31 2.52 -0.95 -21.89
CA SER A 31 2.19 -2.37 -21.79
C SER A 31 1.63 -2.90 -23.11
N HIS A 32 2.05 -4.11 -23.50
CA HIS A 32 1.54 -4.81 -24.70
C HIS A 32 0.56 -5.93 -24.33
N SER A 33 0.45 -6.27 -23.05
CA SER A 33 -0.45 -7.30 -22.54
C SER A 33 -0.74 -7.09 -21.05
N ALA A 34 -1.87 -7.60 -20.55
CA ALA A 34 -2.19 -7.50 -19.12
C ALA A 34 -1.10 -8.14 -18.22
N SER A 35 -0.41 -9.17 -18.70
CA SER A 35 0.70 -9.81 -17.99
C SER A 35 1.88 -8.86 -17.79
N ASP A 36 2.19 -8.02 -18.80
CA ASP A 36 3.29 -7.05 -18.75
C ASP A 36 3.05 -5.94 -17.72
N THR A 37 1.79 -5.60 -17.44
CA THR A 37 1.42 -4.68 -16.35
C THR A 37 1.40 -5.41 -15.00
N ILE A 38 0.66 -6.52 -14.90
CA ILE A 38 0.32 -7.17 -13.63
C ILE A 38 1.55 -7.79 -12.97
N ARG A 39 2.42 -8.45 -13.74
CA ARG A 39 3.57 -9.17 -13.20
C ARG A 39 4.55 -8.25 -12.45
N PRO A 40 5.10 -7.19 -13.07
CA PRO A 40 5.98 -6.28 -12.35
C PRO A 40 5.23 -5.54 -11.24
N PHE A 41 3.97 -5.16 -11.46
CA PHE A 41 3.16 -4.47 -10.45
C PHE A 41 3.02 -5.28 -9.15
N ILE A 42 2.66 -6.56 -9.24
CA ILE A 42 2.51 -7.41 -8.06
C ILE A 42 3.86 -7.62 -7.36
N ILE A 43 4.94 -7.82 -8.13
CA ILE A 43 6.29 -8.01 -7.57
C ILE A 43 6.73 -6.77 -6.79
N THR A 44 6.41 -5.56 -7.26
CA THR A 44 6.79 -4.33 -6.58
C THR A 44 5.85 -3.96 -5.44
N MET A 45 4.54 -4.04 -5.66
CA MET A 45 3.55 -3.54 -4.69
C MET A 45 3.17 -4.58 -3.62
N GLY A 46 3.23 -5.86 -3.93
CA GLY A 46 2.91 -6.95 -3.00
C GLY A 46 3.72 -6.88 -1.71
N PRO A 47 5.07 -6.79 -1.78
CA PRO A 47 5.91 -6.63 -0.58
C PRO A 47 5.62 -5.35 0.21
N VAL A 48 5.36 -4.24 -0.49
CA VAL A 48 5.04 -2.94 0.15
C VAL A 48 3.75 -3.04 0.96
N TRP A 49 2.71 -3.65 0.40
CA TRP A 49 1.44 -3.87 1.11
C TRP A 49 1.59 -4.81 2.29
N ALA A 50 2.37 -5.89 2.16
CA ALA A 50 2.64 -6.80 3.28
C ALA A 50 3.29 -6.05 4.46
N LEU A 51 4.32 -5.25 4.19
CA LEU A 51 4.99 -4.44 5.22
C LEU A 51 4.06 -3.39 5.82
N ALA A 52 3.26 -2.69 5.00
CA ALA A 52 2.32 -1.68 5.47
C ALA A 52 1.27 -2.27 6.42
N ILE A 53 0.74 -3.46 6.10
CA ILE A 53 -0.25 -4.15 6.96
C ILE A 53 0.38 -4.56 8.29
N VAL A 54 1.59 -5.14 8.27
CA VAL A 54 2.30 -5.53 9.50
C VAL A 54 2.59 -4.31 10.37
N ALA A 55 3.09 -3.22 9.78
CA ALA A 55 3.36 -1.98 10.50
C ALA A 55 2.08 -1.37 11.09
N ALA A 56 0.99 -1.32 10.31
CA ALA A 56 -0.30 -0.83 10.78
C ALA A 56 -0.81 -1.65 11.99
N ARG A 57 -0.70 -2.99 11.94
CA ARG A 57 -1.08 -3.86 13.06
C ARG A 57 -0.28 -3.52 14.32
N VAL A 58 1.04 -3.40 14.21
CA VAL A 58 1.91 -3.09 15.36
C VAL A 58 1.58 -1.72 15.96
N ILE A 59 1.42 -0.68 15.13
CA ILE A 59 1.10 0.68 15.58
C ILE A 59 -0.25 0.73 16.30
N LEU A 60 -1.27 0.10 15.71
CA LEU A 60 -2.63 0.10 16.27
C LEU A 60 -2.73 -0.72 17.57
N GLN A 61 -1.97 -1.81 17.70
CA GLN A 61 -1.89 -2.59 18.95
C GLN A 61 -1.18 -1.80 20.06
N ARG A 62 -0.10 -1.09 19.72
CA ARG A 62 0.66 -0.29 20.70
C ARG A 62 -0.13 0.89 21.26
N GLY A 63 -1.11 1.42 20.52
CA GLY A 63 -2.05 2.43 21.03
C GLY A 63 -3.24 1.88 21.81
N ARG A 64 -3.28 0.56 22.08
CA ARG A 64 -4.32 -0.10 22.90
C ARG A 64 -3.81 -0.51 24.28
N ASN A 65 -2.51 -0.78 24.41
CA ASN A 65 -1.83 -1.01 25.69
C ASN A 65 -1.36 0.32 26.28
#